data_AF-A0A1S1LHB5-F1
#
_entry.id   AF-A0A1S1LHB5-F1
#
_cell.length_a   1.000
_cell.length_b   1.000
_cell.length_c   1.000
_cell.angle_alpha   90.00
_cell.angle_beta   90.00
_cell.angle_gamma   90.00
#
_symmetry.space_group_name_H-M   'P 1'
#
loop_
_entity.id
_entity.type
_entity.pdbx_description
1 polymer ?
#
loop_
_entity_poly.entity_id
_entity_poly.type
_entity_poly.pdbx_seq_one_letter_code
_entity_poly.pdbx_strand_id
1 'polypeptide(L)'
;MRGDLVTPRPAGCRWPLLAAIVAVAMLCAAVGFALTHERVTVRPIAAAAAMPREQGEAVAQSTVRLWAQQIRDRQDANVRALTCAASGPGTDAGKRLAQVGAPGSPIEILGFGDFTEDTATSWSMMVFFFRPGGSDNGKVFHFAVEGDELLLCDITDPPALQLSEGGGR
;
A
#
# COMPACT_ATOMS: atom_id res chain seq x y z
N MET A 1 -29.93 44.34 -65.39
CA MET A 1 -29.79 44.35 -63.91
C MET A 1 -29.57 42.91 -63.44
N ARG A 2 -28.30 42.55 -63.24
CA ARG A 2 -27.74 41.27 -62.73
C ARG A 2 -26.47 41.78 -62.03
N GLY A 3 -26.38 41.82 -60.71
CA GLY A 3 -26.25 40.67 -59.81
C GLY A 3 -24.80 40.70 -59.32
N ASP A 4 -24.57 40.90 -58.02
CA ASP A 4 -23.32 40.57 -57.35
C ASP A 4 -23.60 40.50 -55.84
N LEU A 5 -23.92 39.30 -55.38
CA LEU A 5 -23.98 38.95 -53.96
C LEU A 5 -22.57 38.49 -53.58
N VAL A 6 -21.76 39.44 -53.07
CA VAL A 6 -20.43 39.14 -52.53
C VAL A 6 -20.62 38.38 -51.22
N THR A 7 -20.38 37.07 -51.24
CA THR A 7 -20.25 36.26 -50.03
C THR A 7 -18.88 36.55 -49.39
N PRO A 8 -18.81 36.98 -48.12
CA PRO A 8 -17.54 37.13 -47.43
C PRO A 8 -16.90 35.76 -47.21
N ARG A 9 -15.62 35.63 -47.62
CA ARG A 9 -14.77 34.48 -47.27
C ARG A 9 -14.71 34.34 -45.74
N PRO A 10 -14.91 33.15 -45.15
CA PRO A 10 -14.69 32.96 -43.74
C PRO A 10 -13.21 33.20 -43.43
N ALA A 11 -12.95 34.20 -42.60
CA ALA A 11 -11.64 34.48 -42.05
C ALA A 11 -11.15 33.28 -41.24
N GLY A 12 -10.00 32.73 -41.65
CA GLY A 12 -9.07 31.94 -40.84
C GLY A 12 -9.66 30.90 -39.88
N CYS A 13 -9.74 29.65 -40.34
CA CYS A 13 -9.94 28.41 -39.54
C CYS A 13 -8.80 28.11 -38.53
N ARG A 14 -8.24 29.11 -37.84
CA ARG A 14 -7.16 28.91 -36.86
C ARG A 14 -7.69 28.67 -35.44
N TRP A 15 -8.85 29.26 -35.10
CA TRP A 15 -9.50 29.06 -33.81
C TRP A 15 -9.89 27.61 -33.50
N PRO A 16 -10.58 26.87 -34.39
CA PRO A 16 -10.93 25.48 -34.10
C PRO A 16 -9.68 24.58 -33.99
N LEU A 17 -8.63 24.88 -34.76
CA LEU A 17 -7.36 24.15 -34.70
C LEU A 17 -6.65 24.34 -33.34
N LEU A 18 -6.58 25.58 -32.85
CA LEU A 18 -6.00 25.88 -31.54
C LEU A 18 -6.79 25.24 -30.40
N ALA A 19 -8.12 25.30 -30.45
CA ALA A 19 -8.98 24.65 -29.46
C ALA A 19 -8.78 23.12 -29.44
N ALA A 20 -8.64 22.49 -30.61
CA ALA A 20 -8.37 21.06 -30.71
C ALA A 20 -7.00 20.68 -30.11
N ILE A 21 -5.95 21.46 -30.39
CA ILE A 21 -4.61 21.22 -29.84
C ILE A 21 -4.63 21.34 -28.31
N VAL A 22 -5.29 22.36 -27.77
CA VAL A 22 -5.41 22.57 -26.33
C VAL A 22 -6.21 21.45 -25.66
N ALA A 23 -7.29 20.98 -26.29
CA ALA A 23 -8.07 19.85 -25.78
C ALA A 23 -7.25 18.55 -25.73
N VAL A 24 -6.47 18.26 -26.78
CA VAL A 24 -5.58 17.09 -26.82
C VAL A 24 -4.49 17.22 -25.75
N ALA A 25 -3.86 18.39 -25.61
CA ALA A 25 -2.84 18.62 -24.58
C ALA A 25 -3.40 18.44 -23.16
N MET A 26 -4.60 18.97 -22.88
CA MET A 26 -5.30 18.75 -21.61
C MET A 26 -5.66 17.28 -21.39
N LEU A 27 -6.12 16.58 -22.42
CA LEU A 27 -6.42 15.15 -22.32
C LEU A 27 -5.15 14.35 -22.01
N CYS A 28 -4.04 14.61 -22.70
CA CYS A 28 -2.75 13.98 -22.44
C CYS A 28 -2.25 14.26 -21.01
N ALA A 29 -2.40 15.50 -20.53
CA ALA A 29 -2.04 15.86 -19.16
C ALA A 29 -2.94 15.16 -18.13
N ALA A 30 -4.25 15.10 -18.37
CA ALA A 30 -5.20 14.43 -17.48
C ALA A 30 -4.97 12.91 -17.44
N VAL A 31 -4.71 12.28 -18.59
CA VAL A 31 -4.36 10.86 -18.68
C VAL A 31 -3.00 10.61 -18.01
N GLY A 32 -1.99 11.43 -18.28
CA GLY A 32 -0.68 11.34 -17.62
C GLY A 32 -0.79 11.48 -16.11
N PHE A 33 -1.61 12.42 -15.63
CA PHE A 33 -1.89 12.59 -14.21
C PHE A 33 -2.61 11.38 -13.61
N ALA A 34 -3.65 10.86 -14.29
CA ALA A 34 -4.41 9.69 -13.84
C ALA A 34 -3.57 8.41 -13.83
N LEU A 35 -2.59 8.27 -14.73
CA LEU A 35 -1.68 7.13 -14.78
C LEU A 35 -0.54 7.24 -13.75
N THR A 36 -0.19 8.46 -13.31
CA THR A 36 0.90 8.70 -12.36
C THR A 36 0.42 8.81 -10.91
N HIS A 37 -0.84 9.19 -10.69
CA HIS A 37 -1.44 9.29 -9.37
C HIS A 37 -2.32 8.07 -9.10
N GLU A 38 -1.73 7.05 -8.49
CA GLU A 38 -2.49 5.95 -7.91
C GLU A 38 -3.48 6.47 -6.87
N ARG A 39 -4.74 6.06 -6.97
CA ARG A 39 -5.78 6.43 -6.02
C ARG A 39 -5.82 5.42 -4.89
N VAL A 40 -5.97 5.91 -3.66
CA VAL A 40 -6.27 5.05 -2.50
C VAL A 40 -7.71 4.56 -2.62
N THR A 41 -7.89 3.24 -2.71
CA THR A 41 -9.20 2.58 -2.81
C THR A 41 -9.53 1.70 -1.62
N VAL A 42 -8.53 1.39 -0.78
CA VAL A 42 -8.72 0.67 0.48
C VAL A 42 -8.77 1.64 1.64
N ARG A 43 -9.47 1.23 2.70
CA ARG A 43 -9.37 1.88 4.00
C ARG A 43 -8.75 0.91 5.01
N PRO A 44 -7.87 1.38 5.88
CA PRO A 44 -7.46 0.65 7.07
C PRO A 44 -8.67 0.20 7.90
N ILE A 45 -8.47 -0.84 8.70
CA ILE A 45 -9.52 -1.42 9.53
C ILE A 45 -9.58 -0.62 10.83
N ALA A 46 -10.80 -0.22 11.23
CA ALA A 46 -11.00 0.51 12.47
C ALA A 46 -10.51 -0.29 13.68
N ALA A 47 -9.78 0.37 14.58
CA ALA A 47 -9.25 -0.21 15.80
C ALA A 47 -9.21 0.82 16.92
N ALA A 48 -9.23 0.34 18.16
CA ALA A 48 -9.21 1.18 19.35
C ALA A 48 -8.31 0.57 20.41
N ALA A 49 -7.78 1.42 21.30
CA ALA A 49 -6.83 1.02 22.32
C ALA A 49 -7.37 0.01 23.35
N ALA A 50 -8.70 -0.05 23.53
CA ALA A 50 -9.36 -0.89 24.52
C ALA A 50 -10.18 -2.02 23.87
N MET A 51 -9.70 -2.54 22.74
CA MET A 51 -10.36 -3.63 22.03
C MET A 51 -10.14 -4.98 22.75
N PRO A 52 -11.15 -5.87 22.85
CA PRO A 52 -10.94 -7.23 23.34
C PRO A 52 -9.90 -7.96 22.50
N ARG A 53 -9.01 -8.74 23.15
CA ARG A 53 -7.91 -9.45 22.49
C ARG A 53 -8.31 -10.21 21.23
N GLU A 54 -9.40 -10.99 21.28
CA GLU A 54 -9.90 -11.76 20.13
C GLU A 54 -10.30 -10.86 18.95
N GLN A 55 -10.85 -9.68 19.22
CA GLN A 55 -11.18 -8.70 18.19
C GLN A 55 -9.91 -8.05 17.64
N GLY A 56 -8.97 -7.67 18.52
CA GLY A 56 -7.68 -7.10 18.12
C GLY A 56 -6.88 -8.05 17.22
N GLU A 57 -6.87 -9.33 17.58
CA GLU A 57 -6.26 -10.40 16.78
C GLU A 57 -6.93 -10.52 15.41
N ALA A 58 -8.26 -10.59 15.35
CA ALA A 58 -8.99 -10.67 14.08
C ALA A 58 -8.74 -9.46 13.17
N VAL A 59 -8.65 -8.25 13.75
CA VAL A 59 -8.32 -7.01 13.02
C VAL A 59 -6.88 -7.06 12.51
N ALA A 60 -5.92 -7.50 13.32
CA ALA A 60 -4.52 -7.64 12.91
C ALA A 60 -4.37 -8.66 11.76
N GLN A 61 -4.98 -9.85 11.88
CA GLN A 61 -4.96 -10.86 10.80
C GLN A 61 -5.57 -10.31 9.51
N SER A 62 -6.68 -9.59 9.61
CA SER A 62 -7.37 -9.00 8.45
C SER A 62 -6.53 -7.90 7.80
N THR A 63 -5.85 -7.08 8.61
CA THR A 63 -4.94 -6.03 8.15
C THR A 63 -3.77 -6.62 7.37
N VAL A 64 -3.15 -7.69 7.88
CA VAL A 64 -2.06 -8.40 7.18
C VAL A 64 -2.53 -8.98 5.84
N ARG A 65 -3.69 -9.64 5.81
CA ARG A 65 -4.25 -10.20 4.57
C ARG A 65 -4.52 -9.10 3.54
N LEU A 66 -5.11 -7.99 3.99
CA LEU A 66 -5.39 -6.84 3.13
C LEU A 66 -4.08 -6.25 2.57
N TRP A 67 -3.09 -6.03 3.43
CA TRP A 67 -1.77 -5.54 3.02
C TRP A 67 -1.10 -6.45 2.00
N ALA A 68 -1.06 -7.76 2.26
CA ALA A 68 -0.47 -8.75 1.34
C ALA A 68 -1.20 -8.79 -0.01
N GLN A 69 -2.54 -8.64 0.00
CA GLN A 69 -3.31 -8.50 -1.22
C GLN A 69 -2.91 -7.24 -2.01
N GLN A 70 -2.77 -6.09 -1.36
CA GLN A 70 -2.39 -4.85 -2.06
C GLN A 70 -0.97 -4.92 -2.64
N ILE A 71 -0.04 -5.62 -1.97
CA ILE A 71 1.28 -5.92 -2.52
C ILE A 71 1.17 -6.79 -3.79
N ARG A 72 0.39 -7.88 -3.72
CA ARG A 72 0.17 -8.78 -4.86
C ARG A 72 -0.44 -8.03 -6.06
N ASP A 73 -1.38 -7.14 -5.77
CA ASP A 73 -2.12 -6.36 -6.77
C ASP A 73 -1.34 -5.11 -7.23
N ARG A 74 -0.11 -4.90 -6.71
CA ARG A 74 0.81 -3.78 -7.03
C ARG A 74 0.16 -2.40 -6.84
N GLN A 75 -0.59 -2.24 -5.76
CA GLN A 75 -1.28 -1.00 -5.43
C GLN A 75 -0.48 -0.22 -4.38
N ASP A 76 0.60 0.46 -4.78
CA ASP A 76 1.56 1.07 -3.83
C ASP A 76 0.89 2.16 -2.98
N ALA A 77 -0.05 2.93 -3.53
CA ALA A 77 -0.84 3.90 -2.77
C ALA A 77 -1.67 3.23 -1.66
N ASN A 78 -2.26 2.07 -1.93
CA ASN A 78 -3.01 1.32 -0.94
C ASN A 78 -2.09 0.70 0.11
N VAL A 79 -0.94 0.18 -0.30
CA VAL A 79 0.09 -0.33 0.63
C VAL A 79 0.52 0.79 1.59
N ARG A 80 0.82 1.99 1.06
CA ARG A 80 1.16 3.16 1.89
C ARG A 80 0.04 3.56 2.84
N ALA A 81 -1.21 3.47 2.42
CA ALA A 81 -2.36 3.80 3.25
C ALA A 81 -2.56 2.80 4.41
N LEU A 82 -2.06 1.57 4.29
CA LEU A 82 -2.13 0.53 5.32
C LEU A 82 -0.89 0.49 6.22
N THR A 83 0.08 1.37 5.99
CA THR A 83 1.32 1.44 6.78
C THR A 83 1.39 2.70 7.62
N CYS A 84 2.01 2.60 8.80
CA CYS A 84 2.17 3.75 9.71
C CYS A 84 2.95 4.88 9.05
N ALA A 85 2.66 6.13 9.42
CA ALA A 85 3.32 7.30 8.85
C ALA A 85 4.85 7.30 9.08
N ALA A 86 5.29 6.76 10.22
CA ALA A 86 6.71 6.61 10.57
C ALA A 86 7.46 5.58 9.71
N SER A 87 6.73 4.75 8.96
CA SER A 87 7.27 3.64 8.15
C SER A 87 7.42 4.01 6.68
N GLY A 88 7.43 5.31 6.38
CA GLY A 88 7.52 5.84 5.04
C GLY A 88 8.80 5.45 4.28
N PRO A 89 8.87 5.78 2.97
CA PRO A 89 10.02 5.45 2.14
C PRO A 89 11.33 6.00 2.72
N GLY A 90 12.35 5.14 2.83
CA GLY A 90 13.68 5.52 3.32
C GLY A 90 13.95 5.28 4.80
N THR A 91 12.91 5.01 5.61
CA THR A 91 13.10 4.57 7.01
C THR A 91 13.49 3.09 7.07
N ASP A 92 14.09 2.65 8.18
CA ASP A 92 14.49 1.24 8.30
C ASP A 92 13.28 0.30 8.35
N ALA A 93 12.20 0.72 9.01
CA ALA A 93 10.92 0.00 9.00
C ALA A 93 10.34 -0.06 7.57
N GLY A 94 10.35 1.06 6.84
CA GLY A 94 9.92 1.10 5.44
C GLY A 94 10.75 0.19 4.53
N LYS A 95 12.07 0.10 4.74
CA LYS A 95 12.94 -0.83 4.02
C LYS A 95 12.58 -2.29 4.32
N ARG A 96 12.33 -2.65 5.59
CA ARG A 96 11.93 -4.01 5.98
C ARG A 96 10.57 -4.39 5.39
N LEU A 97 9.60 -3.48 5.43
CA LEU A 97 8.30 -3.63 4.77
C LEU A 97 8.45 -3.86 3.27
N ALA A 98 9.27 -3.06 2.59
CA ALA A 98 9.52 -3.18 1.16
C ALA A 98 10.26 -4.47 0.78
N GLN A 99 11.16 -4.97 1.64
CA GLN A 99 11.82 -6.26 1.44
C GLN A 99 10.82 -7.42 1.51
N VAL A 100 9.87 -7.35 2.45
CA VAL A 100 8.87 -8.40 2.61
C VAL A 100 7.82 -8.33 1.51
N GLY A 101 7.40 -7.12 1.17
CA GLY A 101 6.41 -6.79 0.15
C GLY A 101 7.00 -6.44 -1.22
N ALA A 102 8.12 -7.04 -1.61
CA ALA A 102 8.77 -6.71 -2.87
C ALA A 102 7.79 -6.84 -4.07
N PRO A 103 7.69 -5.83 -4.96
CA PRO A 103 6.80 -5.88 -6.10
C PRO A 103 7.06 -7.11 -6.97
N GLY A 104 6.00 -7.89 -7.25
CA GLY A 104 6.09 -9.10 -8.07
C GLY A 104 6.48 -10.37 -7.32
N SER A 105 6.72 -10.34 -6.01
CA SER A 105 6.74 -11.54 -5.18
C SER A 105 5.36 -11.75 -4.56
N PRO A 106 4.55 -12.73 -5.01
CA PRO A 106 3.28 -13.03 -4.35
C PRO A 106 3.59 -13.47 -2.91
N ILE A 107 3.12 -12.69 -1.94
CA ILE A 107 3.10 -13.10 -0.55
C ILE A 107 1.83 -13.92 -0.35
N GLU A 108 1.98 -15.19 -0.01
CA GLU A 108 0.87 -16.04 0.38
C GLU A 108 0.91 -16.24 1.89
N ILE A 109 -0.11 -15.75 2.60
CA ILE A 109 -0.21 -15.94 4.05
C ILE A 109 -0.62 -17.39 4.33
N LEU A 110 0.28 -18.14 4.96
CA LEU A 110 0.08 -19.55 5.31
C LEU A 110 -0.61 -19.71 6.67
N GLY A 111 -0.37 -18.77 7.57
CA GLY A 111 -0.94 -18.81 8.91
C GLY A 111 -0.48 -17.69 9.81
N PHE A 112 -1.05 -17.67 11.01
CA PHE A 112 -0.76 -16.71 12.06
C PHE A 112 -0.30 -17.48 13.31
N GLY A 113 0.65 -16.91 14.03
CA GLY A 113 1.11 -17.39 15.33
C GLY A 113 0.67 -16.45 16.44
N ASP A 114 1.51 -16.33 17.47
CA ASP A 114 1.19 -15.57 18.67
C ASP A 114 0.83 -14.11 18.35
N PHE A 115 -0.27 -13.67 18.95
CA PHE A 115 -0.70 -12.28 19.03
C PHE A 115 -0.36 -11.71 20.41
N THR A 116 0.35 -10.59 20.43
CA THR A 116 0.80 -9.90 21.64
C THR A 116 0.34 -8.45 21.62
N GLU A 117 -0.25 -8.00 22.72
CA GLU A 117 -0.52 -6.58 22.96
C GLU A 117 0.70 -5.98 23.67
N ASP A 118 1.56 -5.28 22.93
CA ASP A 118 2.78 -4.67 23.48
C ASP A 118 2.45 -3.44 24.33
N THR A 119 1.48 -2.65 23.86
CA THR A 119 0.90 -1.52 24.59
C THR A 119 -0.60 -1.43 24.30
N ALA A 120 -1.29 -0.48 24.93
CA ALA A 120 -2.71 -0.24 24.65
C ALA A 120 -2.98 0.06 23.16
N THR A 121 -2.03 0.68 22.45
CA THR A 121 -2.21 1.08 21.04
C THR A 121 -1.27 0.39 20.07
N SER A 122 -0.48 -0.60 20.52
CA SER A 122 0.48 -1.29 19.65
C SER A 122 0.46 -2.79 19.89
N TRP A 123 0.41 -3.55 18.81
CA TRP A 123 0.28 -4.99 18.84
C TRP A 123 1.31 -5.63 17.94
N SER A 124 1.60 -6.91 18.18
CA SER A 124 2.52 -7.70 17.38
C SER A 124 1.90 -9.06 17.07
N MET A 125 2.13 -9.56 15.85
CA MET A 125 1.66 -10.86 15.42
C MET A 125 2.72 -11.59 14.63
N MET A 126 2.98 -12.84 14.98
CA MET A 126 3.78 -13.71 14.12
C MET A 126 2.96 -14.11 12.88
N VAL A 127 3.52 -13.89 11.70
CA VAL A 127 2.89 -14.22 10.42
C VAL A 127 3.78 -15.18 9.68
N PHE A 128 3.20 -16.31 9.27
CA PHE A 128 3.84 -17.27 8.40
C PHE A 128 3.37 -17.05 6.97
N PHE A 129 4.31 -16.90 6.05
CA PHE A 129 4.00 -16.64 4.65
C PHE A 129 5.00 -17.32 3.73
N PHE A 130 4.55 -17.65 2.52
CA PHE A 130 5.42 -18.09 1.44
C PHE A 130 5.82 -16.90 0.58
N ARG A 131 7.13 -16.80 0.27
CA ARG A 131 7.66 -15.89 -0.74
C ARG A 131 8.55 -16.68 -1.70
N PRO A 132 8.27 -16.69 -3.01
CA PRO A 132 9.13 -17.35 -3.99
C PRO A 132 10.57 -16.81 -3.92
N GLY A 133 11.55 -17.71 -3.77
CA GLY A 133 12.97 -17.35 -3.67
C GLY A 133 13.42 -16.81 -2.30
N GLY A 134 12.53 -16.77 -1.30
CA GLY A 134 12.88 -16.45 0.08
C GLY A 134 13.11 -17.71 0.93
N SER A 135 14.02 -17.64 1.90
CA SER A 135 14.22 -18.68 2.92
C SER A 135 13.43 -18.41 4.22
N ASP A 136 13.04 -17.15 4.45
CA ASP A 136 12.37 -16.72 5.68
C ASP A 136 10.86 -16.66 5.50
N ASN A 137 10.18 -17.65 6.07
CA ASN A 137 8.73 -17.82 5.96
C ASN A 137 7.98 -17.40 7.23
N GLY A 138 8.67 -16.82 8.22
CA GLY A 138 8.07 -16.34 9.47
C GLY A 138 8.66 -15.01 9.89
N LYS A 139 7.82 -14.02 10.15
CA LYS A 139 8.21 -12.69 10.65
C LYS A 139 7.22 -12.20 11.70
N VAL A 140 7.65 -11.26 12.54
CA VAL A 140 6.77 -10.55 13.46
C VAL A 140 6.33 -9.26 12.77
N PHE A 141 5.03 -9.08 12.64
CA PHE A 141 4.41 -7.87 12.11
C PHE A 141 3.99 -7.01 13.29
N HIS A 142 4.39 -5.74 13.27
CA HIS A 142 4.10 -4.77 14.32
C HIS A 142 3.06 -3.78 13.84
N PHE A 143 2.03 -3.55 14.65
CA PHE A 143 0.91 -2.68 14.34
C PHE A 143 0.79 -1.56 15.36
N ALA A 144 0.22 -0.44 14.94
CA ALA A 144 -0.23 0.60 15.85
C ALA A 144 -1.58 1.15 15.42
N VAL A 145 -2.34 1.64 16.40
CA VAL A 145 -3.57 2.40 16.15
C VAL A 145 -3.18 3.86 15.88
N GLU A 146 -3.39 4.32 14.64
CA GLU A 146 -3.22 5.72 14.23
C GLU A 146 -4.56 6.23 13.70
N GLY A 147 -5.12 7.29 14.29
CA GLY A 147 -6.38 7.87 13.82
C GLY A 147 -7.57 6.89 13.85
N ASP A 148 -7.69 6.09 14.90
CA ASP A 148 -8.72 5.05 15.08
C ASP A 148 -8.67 3.90 14.05
N GLU A 149 -7.53 3.73 13.39
CA GLU A 149 -7.28 2.71 12.37
C GLU A 149 -6.04 1.88 12.73
N LEU A 150 -6.06 0.56 12.50
CA LEU A 150 -4.88 -0.29 12.68
C LEU A 150 -4.00 -0.24 11.43
N LEU A 151 -2.76 0.20 11.62
CA LEU A 151 -1.76 0.29 10.55
C LEU A 151 -0.57 -0.63 10.83
N LEU A 152 0.07 -1.10 9.76
CA LEU A 152 1.29 -1.89 9.81
C LEU A 152 2.51 -0.98 9.91
N CYS A 153 3.23 -1.04 11.03
CA CYS A 153 4.36 -0.16 11.29
C CYS A 153 5.70 -0.81 10.92
N ASP A 154 5.88 -2.10 11.18
CA ASP A 154 7.18 -2.73 10.98
C ASP A 154 7.05 -4.23 10.77
N ILE A 155 8.09 -4.84 10.21
CA ILE A 155 8.25 -6.28 10.13
C ILE A 155 9.65 -6.63 10.57
N THR A 156 9.79 -7.45 11.61
CA THR A 156 11.08 -7.89 12.13
C THR A 156 11.23 -9.40 12.08
N ASP A 157 12.47 -9.86 12.27
CA ASP A 157 12.73 -11.26 12.53
C ASP A 157 12.09 -11.68 13.86
N PRO A 158 11.59 -12.93 13.97
CA PRO A 158 11.25 -13.46 15.27
C PRO A 158 12.50 -13.46 16.15
N PRO A 159 12.35 -13.29 17.47
CA PRO A 159 13.48 -13.41 18.38
C PRO A 159 14.16 -14.75 18.12
N ALA A 160 15.49 -14.73 17.89
CA ALA A 160 16.23 -15.95 17.69
C ALA A 160 15.94 -16.87 18.88
N LEU A 161 15.40 -18.06 18.61
CA LEU A 161 15.43 -19.13 19.59
C LEU A 161 16.91 -19.29 19.92
N GLN A 162 17.31 -18.87 21.13
CA GLN A 162 18.60 -19.29 21.68
C GLN A 162 18.49 -20.80 21.84
N LEU A 163 18.78 -21.53 20.77
CA LEU A 163 19.28 -22.89 20.88
C LEU A 163 20.55 -22.73 21.70
N SER A 164 20.41 -22.88 23.02
CA SER A 164 21.55 -23.20 23.88
C SER A 164 22.25 -24.37 23.21
N GLU A 165 23.33 -24.10 22.48
CA GLU A 165 24.36 -25.08 22.22
C GLU A 165 24.87 -25.47 23.60
N GLY A 166 24.22 -26.50 24.15
CA GLY A 166 24.63 -27.13 25.38
C GLY A 166 26.07 -27.54 25.20
N GLY A 167 26.95 -26.90 25.96
CA GLY A 167 28.33 -27.32 26.14
C GLY A 167 28.36 -28.79 26.54
N GLY A 168 28.64 -29.64 25.56
CA GLY A 168 29.04 -31.03 25.75
C GLY A 168 30.56 -31.07 25.71
N ARG A 169 31.14 -31.31 26.87
CA ARG A 169 32.57 -31.56 27.11
C ARG A 169 33.13 -32.67 26.23
#